data_AF-A0A4U5NUD2-F1
#
_entry.id   AF-A0A4U5NUD2-F1
#
_cell.length_a   1.000
_cell.length_b   1.000
_cell.length_c   1.000
_cell.angle_alpha   90.00
_cell.angle_beta   90.00
_cell.angle_gamma   90.00
#
_symmetry.space_group_name_H-M   'P 1'
#
loop_
_entity.id
_entity.type
_entity.pdbx_description
1 polymer ?
#
loop_
_entity_poly.entity_id
_entity_poly.type
_entity_poly.pdbx_seq_one_letter_code
_entity_poly.pdbx_strand_id
1 'polypeptide(L)'
;MDPGFNIAEYRVKHLKETNEYRKKHGADPVVLDEELNKFAQEWAETISKSNALKHRPENKYGENIAAGFPLAGAFISFEFTILSPFL
;
A
#
# COMPACT_ATOMS: atom_id res chain seq x y z
N MET A 1 -25.19 3.40 4.45
CA MET A 1 -24.28 2.66 3.56
C MET A 1 -23.05 3.54 3.39
N ASP A 2 -21.90 3.01 3.76
CA ASP A 2 -20.59 3.62 3.47
C ASP A 2 -20.54 3.96 1.96
N PRO A 3 -20.14 5.18 1.53
CA PRO A 3 -20.12 5.61 0.12
C PRO A 3 -19.28 4.74 -0.84
N GLY A 4 -18.75 3.61 -0.36
CA GLY A 4 -17.87 2.72 -1.10
C GLY A 4 -16.44 3.20 -0.92
N PHE A 5 -15.55 2.26 -0.57
CA PHE A 5 -14.12 2.54 -0.52
C PHE A 5 -13.63 3.02 -1.89
N ASN A 6 -13.15 4.26 -1.97
CA ASN A 6 -12.54 4.82 -3.18
C ASN A 6 -11.01 4.62 -3.14
N ILE A 7 -10.53 3.63 -3.90
CA ILE A 7 -9.12 3.28 -3.95
C ILE A 7 -8.23 4.41 -4.49
N ALA A 8 -8.73 5.24 -5.41
CA ALA A 8 -7.95 6.31 -6.00
C ALA A 8 -7.70 7.43 -4.98
N GLU A 9 -8.74 7.83 -4.25
CA GLU A 9 -8.61 8.80 -3.15
C GLU A 9 -7.70 8.27 -2.05
N TYR A 10 -7.81 6.98 -1.73
CA TYR A 10 -6.95 6.33 -0.75
C TYR A 10 -5.46 6.41 -1.14
N ARG A 11 -5.12 6.08 -2.39
CA ARG A 11 -3.74 6.16 -2.91
C ARG A 11 -3.18 7.58 -2.85
N VAL A 12 -3.98 8.57 -3.25
CA VAL A 12 -3.57 9.99 -3.20
C VAL A 12 -3.35 10.46 -1.78
N LYS A 13 -4.27 10.13 -0.86
CA LYS A 13 -4.14 10.46 0.56
C LYS A 13 -2.88 9.85 1.15
N HIS A 14 -2.62 8.57 0.85
CA HIS A 14 -1.42 7.94 1.36
C HIS A 14 -0.15 8.57 0.81
N LEU A 15 -0.03 8.76 -0.52
CA LEU A 15 1.14 9.37 -1.13
C LEU A 15 1.51 10.69 -0.45
N LYS A 16 0.49 11.52 -0.16
CA LYS A 16 0.66 12.79 0.54
C LYS A 16 1.28 12.57 1.93
N GLU A 17 0.71 11.68 2.73
CA GLU A 17 1.22 11.36 4.07
C GLU A 17 2.65 10.80 4.02
N THR A 18 2.95 9.91 3.07
CA THR A 18 4.31 9.39 2.85
C THR A 18 5.29 10.51 2.57
N ASN A 19 4.95 11.39 1.63
CA ASN A 19 5.83 12.49 1.23
C ASN A 19 6.01 13.53 2.33
N GLU A 20 4.99 13.77 3.16
CA GLU A 20 5.12 14.58 4.38
C GLU A 20 6.12 13.96 5.36
N TYR A 21 6.10 12.64 5.54
CA TYR A 21 7.05 11.94 6.40
C TYR A 21 8.48 11.93 5.81
N ARG A 22 8.61 11.67 4.50
CA ARG A 22 9.90 11.70 3.78
C ARG A 22 10.55 13.08 3.87
N LYS A 23 9.77 14.15 3.69
CA LYS A 23 10.23 15.53 3.86
C LYS A 23 10.79 15.78 5.25
N LYS A 24 10.15 15.28 6.31
CA LYS A 24 10.64 15.42 7.71
C LYS A 24 12.00 14.74 7.93
N HIS A 25 12.33 13.74 7.12
CA HIS A 25 13.57 12.98 7.20
C HIS A 25 14.58 13.35 6.10
N GLY A 26 14.32 14.41 5.31
CA GLY A 26 15.22 14.85 4.25
C GLY A 26 15.28 13.94 3.03
N ALA A 27 14.31 13.03 2.86
CA ALA A 27 14.24 12.15 1.70
C ALA A 27 13.42 12.77 0.56
N ASP A 28 13.82 12.48 -0.68
CA ASP A 28 13.15 12.98 -1.89
C ASP A 28 11.69 12.48 -1.98
N PRO A 29 10.75 13.29 -2.49
CA PRO A 29 9.37 12.85 -2.66
C PRO A 29 9.25 11.72 -3.69
N VAL A 30 8.25 10.87 -3.52
CA VAL A 30 7.86 9.82 -4.48
C VAL A 30 6.55 10.19 -5.17
N VAL A 31 6.26 9.49 -6.27
CA VAL A 31 5.03 9.67 -7.08
C VAL A 31 4.28 8.34 -7.19
N LEU A 32 3.00 8.41 -7.56
CA LEU A 32 2.22 7.22 -7.89
C LEU A 32 2.73 6.61 -9.20
N ASP A 33 2.76 5.28 -9.23
CA ASP A 33 3.10 4.48 -10.40
C ASP A 33 1.96 3.46 -10.62
N GLU A 34 1.40 3.44 -11.82
CA GLU A 34 0.22 2.61 -12.14
C GLU A 34 0.54 1.11 -12.11
N GLU A 35 1.73 0.71 -12.57
CA GLU A 35 2.15 -0.68 -12.58
C GLU A 35 2.37 -1.20 -11.16
N LEU A 36 3.01 -0.40 -10.30
CA LEU A 36 3.18 -0.73 -8.89
C LEU A 36 1.86 -0.76 -8.14
N ASN A 37 0.97 0.18 -8.42
CA ASN A 37 -0.37 0.17 -7.84
C ASN A 37 -1.14 -1.10 -8.20
N LYS A 38 -1.01 -1.57 -9.45
CA LYS A 38 -1.60 -2.84 -9.90
C LYS A 38 -0.93 -4.03 -9.22
N PHE A 39 0.40 -4.06 -9.20
CA PHE A 39 1.18 -5.10 -8.54
C PHE A 39 0.83 -5.25 -7.06
N ALA A 40 0.72 -4.13 -6.35
CA ALA A 40 0.34 -4.11 -4.95
C ALA A 40 -1.10 -4.60 -4.72
N GLN A 41 -2.03 -4.13 -5.55
CA GLN A 41 -3.44 -4.53 -5.46
C GLN A 41 -3.62 -6.04 -5.69
N GLU A 42 -2.92 -6.62 -6.67
CA GLU A 42 -2.95 -8.06 -6.92
C GLU A 42 -2.46 -8.89 -5.72
N TRP A 43 -1.43 -8.40 -5.02
CA TRP A 43 -0.93 -9.10 -3.83
C TRP A 43 -1.89 -8.95 -2.65
N ALA A 44 -2.37 -7.73 -2.42
CA ALA A 44 -3.40 -7.44 -1.42
C ALA A 44 -4.62 -8.35 -1.59
N GLU A 45 -5.14 -8.51 -2.80
CA GLU A 45 -6.25 -9.43 -3.09
C GLU A 45 -5.89 -10.89 -2.84
N THR A 46 -4.65 -11.30 -3.14
CA THR A 46 -4.17 -12.65 -2.89
C THR A 46 -4.08 -12.96 -1.40
N ILE A 47 -3.47 -12.06 -0.62
CA ILE A 47 -3.28 -12.27 0.82
C ILE A 47 -4.55 -12.00 1.61
N SER A 48 -5.49 -11.19 1.13
CA SER A 48 -6.80 -10.99 1.78
C SER A 48 -7.61 -12.28 1.91
N LYS A 49 -7.41 -13.22 0.98
CA LYS A 49 -8.01 -14.57 1.00
C LYS A 49 -7.29 -15.50 1.98
N SER A 50 -6.12 -15.10 2.45
CA SER A 50 -5.36 -15.83 3.47
C SER A 50 -5.47 -15.11 4.80
N ASN A 51 -5.56 -15.85 5.90
CA ASN A 51 -5.57 -15.23 7.23
C ASN A 51 -4.15 -14.84 7.70
N ALA A 52 -3.31 -14.35 6.78
CA ALA A 52 -1.89 -14.15 7.00
C ALA A 52 -1.35 -12.92 6.25
N LEU A 53 -0.57 -12.10 6.97
CA LEU A 53 0.22 -11.02 6.38
C LEU A 53 1.58 -11.61 5.99
N LYS A 54 1.77 -11.82 4.70
CA LYS A 54 2.99 -12.39 4.15
C LYS A 54 3.48 -11.56 2.98
N HIS A 55 4.80 -11.38 2.92
CA HIS A 55 5.43 -10.75 1.78
C HIS A 55 5.27 -11.57 0.51
N ARG A 56 5.23 -10.89 -0.64
CA ARG A 56 5.22 -11.55 -1.94
C ARG A 56 6.50 -12.37 -2.13
N PRO A 57 6.43 -13.65 -2.53
CA PRO A 57 7.61 -14.42 -2.92
C PRO A 57 8.30 -13.77 -4.13
N GLU A 58 9.64 -13.79 -4.16
CA GLU A 58 10.43 -13.23 -5.26
C GLU A 58 10.10 -11.76 -5.57
N ASN A 59 9.94 -10.95 -4.52
CA ASN A 59 9.54 -9.57 -4.68
C ASN A 59 10.61 -8.73 -5.37
N LYS A 60 10.21 -8.06 -6.46
CA LYS A 60 11.05 -7.13 -7.23
C LYS A 60 11.17 -5.76 -6.58
N TYR A 61 10.24 -5.41 -5.68
CA TYR A 61 10.11 -4.09 -5.09
C TYR A 61 10.15 -4.14 -3.55
N GLY A 62 10.44 -3.02 -2.92
CA GLY A 62 10.26 -2.87 -1.47
C GLY A 62 8.76 -2.84 -1.14
N GLU A 63 8.36 -3.57 -0.09
CA GLU A 63 6.95 -3.80 0.23
C GLU A 63 6.69 -3.64 1.73
N ASN A 64 5.71 -2.80 2.06
CA ASN A 64 5.11 -2.75 3.40
C ASN A 64 3.66 -3.19 3.32
N ILE A 65 3.24 -4.11 4.19
CA ILE A 65 1.87 -4.64 4.25
C ILE A 65 1.25 -4.22 5.57
N ALA A 66 0.08 -3.60 5.51
CA ALA A 66 -0.79 -3.36 6.65
C ALA A 66 -2.12 -4.07 6.44
N ALA A 67 -2.80 -4.49 7.50
CA ALA A 67 -4.19 -4.93 7.41
C ALA A 67 -5.03 -4.35 8.55
N GLY A 68 -6.29 -4.07 8.25
CA GLY A 68 -7.30 -3.64 9.22
C GLY A 68 -8.50 -4.60 9.23
N PHE A 69 -9.11 -4.76 10.39
CA PHE A 69 -10.36 -5.48 10.56
C PHE A 69 -11.53 -4.48 10.62
N PRO A 70 -12.36 -4.32 9.58
CA PRO A 70 -13.69 -3.79 9.77
C PRO A 70 -14.52 -4.83 10.54
N LEU A 71 -15.44 -4.36 11.38
CA LEU A 71 -16.36 -5.15 12.24
C LEU A 71 -17.20 -6.22 11.49
N ALA A 72 -17.01 -6.42 10.19
CA ALA A 72 -17.70 -7.37 9.32
C ALA A 72 -16.78 -8.44 8.67
N GLY A 73 -15.56 -8.63 9.15
CA GLY A 73 -14.76 -9.83 8.84
C GLY A 73 -14.07 -9.87 7.46
N ALA A 74 -13.96 -8.75 6.76
CA ALA A 74 -13.20 -8.66 5.51
C ALA A 74 -11.83 -8.00 5.74
N PHE A 75 -10.74 -8.74 5.51
CA PHE A 75 -9.38 -8.21 5.55
C PHE A 75 -9.17 -7.18 4.44
N ILE A 76 -8.84 -5.93 4.80
CA ILE A 76 -8.35 -4.95 3.84
C ILE A 76 -6.86 -4.80 4.09
N SER A 77 -6.06 -5.36 3.19
CA SER A 77 -4.62 -5.15 3.16
C SER A 77 -4.30 -3.87 2.38
N PHE A 78 -3.52 -2.98 2.98
CA PHE A 78 -3.01 -1.77 2.35
C PHE A 78 -1.50 -1.94 2.14
N GLU A 79 -1.05 -1.66 0.93
CA GLU A 79 0.36 -1.78 0.57
C GLU A 79 1.06 -0.43 0.38
N PHE A 80 2.08 -0.24 1.21
CA PHE A 80 3.17 0.72 1.21
C PHE A 80 4.35 0.42 0.29
N THR A 81 4.32 0.71 -1.02
CA THR A 81 5.56 0.64 -1.82
C THR A 81 6.44 1.87 -1.53
N ILE A 82 7.53 1.69 -0.77
CA ILE A 82 8.62 2.68 -0.74
C ILE A 82 9.56 2.34 -1.89
N LEU A 83 9.41 3.01 -3.02
CA LEU A 83 10.51 3.10 -3.98
C LEU A 83 11.46 4.23 -3.56
N SER A 84 12.61 3.86 -3.03
CA SER A 84 13.86 4.45 -3.49
C SER A 84 14.98 3.41 -3.31
N PRO A 85 15.70 3.04 -4.38
CA PRO A 85 16.90 2.21 -4.28
C PRO A 85 18.16 3.00 -3.89
N PHE A 86 18.06 4.28 -3.53
CA PHE A 86 19.22 5.09 -3.16
C PHE A 86 19.13 5.59 -1.71
N LEU A 87 19.85 4.89 -0.84
CA LEU A 87 20.79 5.53 0.08
C LEU A 87 22.13 5.66 -0.64
#